data_AF-A0A6J8ECQ6-F1
#
_entry.id   AF-A0A6J8ECQ6-F1
#
_cell.length_a   1.000
_cell.length_b   1.000
_cell.length_c   1.000
_cell.angle_alpha   90.00
_cell.angle_beta   90.00
_cell.angle_gamma   90.00
#
_symmetry.space_group_name_H-M   'P 1'
#
loop_
_entity.id
_entity.type
_entity.pdbx_description
1 polymer ?
#
loop_
_entity_poly.entity_id
_entity_poly.type
_entity_poly.pdbx_seq_one_letter_code
_entity_poly.pdbx_strand_id
1 'polypeptide(L)'
;MADGHNVRPLGTIKLPLLIDNQYIYQIFVVADIDIPVVLGYDFMYNNQCVIDVPNKNLLLNSQTVDCHLESQIPSLFKISIDKQVTIPPNSETIIHALPNEKLPYGTTMILDNTSQSFKNKGVLVAKSICTFKGDNLPLRVMNMTDLPQTLYKNTCAGTAETVCSENILGNINAEPDLVLPEHMQVVIENVKVTLRWINAKL
;
A
#
# COMPACT_ATOMS: atom_id res chain seq x y z
N MET A 1 10.19 -14.68 20.56
CA MET A 1 9.03 -14.82 19.65
C MET A 1 8.72 -16.30 19.51
N ALA A 2 7.76 -16.70 18.66
CA ALA A 2 7.46 -18.13 18.41
C ALA A 2 8.64 -18.90 17.77
N ASP A 3 9.68 -18.17 17.33
CA ASP A 3 10.98 -18.64 16.83
C ASP A 3 12.01 -18.96 17.93
N GLY A 4 11.71 -18.71 19.21
CA GLY A 4 12.62 -18.90 20.33
C GLY A 4 13.62 -17.76 20.58
N HIS A 5 13.61 -16.68 19.80
CA HIS A 5 14.45 -15.50 20.05
C HIS A 5 13.96 -14.74 21.29
N ASN A 6 14.90 -14.32 22.13
CA ASN A 6 14.58 -13.54 23.32
C ASN A 6 14.34 -12.08 22.92
N VAL A 7 13.09 -11.65 23.03
CA VAL A 7 12.66 -10.30 22.69
C VAL A 7 12.56 -9.49 23.97
N ARG A 8 13.35 -8.44 24.09
CA ARG A 8 13.37 -7.58 25.28
C ARG A 8 12.18 -6.59 25.24
N PRO A 9 11.31 -6.59 26.25
CA PRO A 9 10.27 -5.56 26.37
C PRO A 9 10.88 -4.17 26.56
N LEU A 10 10.37 -3.19 25.81
CA LEU A 10 10.68 -1.77 25.93
C LEU A 10 9.67 -1.04 26.82
N GLY A 11 8.44 -1.56 26.93
CA GLY A 11 7.39 -0.97 27.77
C GLY A 11 6.05 -1.67 27.59
N THR A 12 5.01 -1.12 28.21
CA THR A 12 3.63 -1.58 28.03
C THR A 12 2.70 -0.39 27.80
N ILE A 13 1.65 -0.60 27.01
CA ILE A 13 0.63 0.42 26.74
C ILE A 13 -0.74 -0.23 26.57
N LYS A 14 -1.79 0.40 27.11
CA LYS A 14 -3.18 -0.06 26.91
C LYS A 14 -3.79 0.71 25.74
N LEU A 15 -4.15 0.01 24.67
CA LEU A 15 -4.72 0.60 23.46
C LEU A 15 -5.92 -0.22 22.97
N PRO A 16 -6.89 0.40 22.28
CA PRO A 16 -7.93 -0.33 21.57
C PRO A 16 -7.35 -1.00 20.31
N LEU A 17 -7.59 -2.29 20.17
CA LEU A 17 -7.35 -3.07 18.96
C LEU A 17 -8.66 -3.18 18.18
N LEU A 18 -8.65 -2.78 16.91
CA LEU A 18 -9.77 -3.00 16.00
C LEU A 18 -9.51 -4.31 15.24
N ILE A 19 -10.35 -5.32 15.48
CA ILE A 19 -10.38 -6.55 14.67
C ILE A 19 -11.73 -6.59 13.98
N ASP A 20 -11.70 -6.49 12.64
CA ASP A 20 -12.90 -6.30 11.82
C ASP A 20 -13.73 -5.12 12.36
N ASN A 21 -14.96 -5.34 12.84
CA ASN A 21 -15.82 -4.31 13.40
C ASN A 21 -15.86 -4.29 14.95
N GLN A 22 -14.88 -4.90 15.62
CA GLN A 22 -14.84 -5.01 17.08
C GLN A 22 -13.63 -4.29 17.70
N TYR A 23 -13.90 -3.45 18.70
CA TYR A 23 -12.87 -2.82 19.52
C TYR A 23 -12.60 -3.63 20.80
N ILE A 24 -11.35 -4.05 21.00
CA ILE A 24 -10.91 -4.80 22.17
C ILE A 24 -9.76 -4.05 22.83
N TYR A 25 -9.92 -3.68 24.10
CA TYR A 25 -8.84 -3.03 24.85
C TYR A 25 -7.85 -4.08 25.37
N GLN A 26 -6.62 -4.01 24.89
CA GLN A 26 -5.55 -4.93 25.29
C GLN A 26 -4.33 -4.15 25.81
N ILE A 27 -3.62 -4.75 26.77
CA ILE A 27 -2.29 -4.28 27.15
C ILE A 27 -1.29 -4.86 26.15
N PHE A 28 -0.66 -4.00 25.37
CA PHE A 28 0.41 -4.36 24.46
C PHE A 28 1.74 -4.27 25.17
N VAL A 29 2.58 -5.29 24.97
CA VAL A 29 4.00 -5.24 25.30
C VAL A 29 4.72 -4.68 24.07
N VAL A 30 5.38 -3.53 24.22
CA VAL A 30 6.14 -2.91 23.14
C VAL A 30 7.53 -3.54 23.14
N ALA A 31 7.99 -3.98 21.97
CA ALA A 31 9.30 -4.55 21.77
C ALA A 31 9.79 -4.25 20.35
N ASP A 32 11.09 -4.38 20.13
CA ASP A 32 11.70 -4.32 18.81
C ASP A 32 11.49 -5.67 18.11
N ILE A 33 10.50 -5.74 17.22
CA ILE A 33 10.09 -6.95 16.50
C ILE A 33 9.82 -6.60 15.02
N ASP A 34 10.19 -7.51 14.12
CA ASP A 34 10.01 -7.30 12.67
C ASP A 34 8.54 -7.39 12.23
N ILE A 35 7.72 -8.10 13.01
CA ILE A 35 6.29 -8.26 12.78
C ILE A 35 5.55 -7.14 13.52
N PRO A 36 4.68 -6.36 12.86
CA PRO A 36 4.08 -5.17 13.46
C PRO A 36 3.28 -5.45 14.73
N VAL A 37 2.54 -6.56 14.79
CA VAL A 37 1.77 -6.99 15.96
C VAL A 37 1.70 -8.52 16.00
N VAL A 38 1.84 -9.10 17.20
CA VAL A 38 1.60 -10.53 17.43
C VAL A 38 0.52 -10.68 18.50
N LEU A 39 -0.52 -11.45 18.20
CA LEU A 39 -1.55 -11.80 19.18
C LEU A 39 -1.04 -12.97 20.04
N GLY A 40 -0.83 -12.68 21.32
CA GLY A 40 -0.33 -13.64 22.30
C GLY A 40 -1.40 -14.62 22.79
N TYR A 41 -0.93 -15.67 23.48
CA TYR A 41 -1.81 -16.62 24.15
C TYR A 41 -2.73 -15.98 25.19
N ASP A 42 -2.24 -14.97 25.90
CA ASP A 42 -3.01 -14.19 26.87
C ASP A 42 -4.21 -13.49 26.23
N PHE A 43 -4.02 -12.85 25.07
CA PHE A 43 -5.11 -12.26 24.29
C PHE A 43 -6.12 -13.33 23.88
N MET A 44 -5.64 -14.46 23.35
CA MET A 44 -6.51 -15.55 22.91
C MET A 44 -7.33 -16.15 24.06
N TYR A 45 -6.69 -16.36 25.21
CA TYR A 45 -7.34 -16.90 26.40
C TYR A 45 -8.41 -15.95 26.94
N ASN A 46 -8.06 -14.67 27.11
CA ASN A 46 -8.96 -13.67 27.68
C ASN A 46 -10.17 -13.35 26.79
N ASN A 47 -10.02 -13.48 25.47
CA ASN A 47 -11.09 -13.21 24.50
C ASN A 47 -11.74 -14.49 23.96
N GLN A 48 -11.45 -15.65 24.56
CA GLN A 48 -12.02 -16.95 24.20
C GLN A 48 -11.88 -17.27 22.69
N CYS A 49 -10.72 -16.91 22.14
CA CYS A 49 -10.44 -17.09 20.72
C CYS A 49 -10.35 -18.57 20.35
N VAL A 50 -10.84 -18.92 19.15
CA VAL A 50 -10.59 -20.23 18.53
C VAL A 50 -9.99 -20.02 17.15
N ILE A 51 -8.79 -20.54 16.93
CA ILE A 51 -8.14 -20.52 15.62
C ILE A 51 -8.51 -21.80 14.87
N ASP A 52 -9.22 -21.66 13.76
CA ASP A 52 -9.48 -22.71 12.79
C ASP A 52 -8.51 -22.56 11.63
N VAL A 53 -7.37 -23.25 11.73
CA VAL A 53 -6.29 -23.18 10.72
C VAL A 53 -6.74 -23.70 9.34
N PRO A 54 -7.43 -24.86 9.22
CA PRO A 54 -7.91 -25.34 7.93
C PRO A 54 -8.83 -24.35 7.20
N ASN A 55 -9.76 -23.71 7.92
CA ASN A 55 -10.67 -22.73 7.35
C ASN A 55 -10.10 -21.31 7.32
N LYS A 56 -8.91 -21.10 7.89
CA LYS A 56 -8.22 -19.81 8.02
C LYS A 56 -9.09 -18.77 8.71
N ASN A 57 -9.71 -19.15 9.82
CA ASN A 57 -10.61 -18.30 10.54
C ASN A 57 -10.19 -18.16 12.01
N LEU A 58 -10.44 -16.99 12.56
CA LEU A 58 -10.37 -16.71 13.99
C LEU A 58 -11.78 -16.46 14.50
N LEU A 59 -12.29 -17.35 15.35
CA LEU A 59 -13.50 -17.06 16.11
C LEU A 59 -13.13 -16.14 17.28
N LEU A 60 -13.77 -14.99 17.36
CA LEU A 60 -13.56 -13.96 18.37
C LEU A 60 -14.91 -13.38 18.77
N ASN A 61 -15.28 -13.47 20.06
CA ASN A 61 -16.58 -12.99 20.56
C ASN A 61 -17.79 -13.50 19.73
N SER A 62 -17.77 -14.79 19.36
CA SER A 62 -18.78 -15.42 18.49
C SER A 62 -18.89 -14.86 17.07
N GLN A 63 -17.94 -14.04 16.62
CA GLN A 63 -17.80 -13.60 15.23
C GLN A 63 -16.60 -14.28 14.58
N THR A 64 -16.78 -14.68 13.32
CA THR A 64 -15.72 -15.26 12.51
C THR A 64 -14.97 -14.13 11.82
N VAL A 65 -13.67 -14.05 12.09
CA VAL A 65 -12.73 -13.15 11.40
C VAL A 65 -11.97 -13.98 10.38
N ASP A 66 -12.05 -13.58 9.12
CA ASP A 66 -11.27 -14.19 8.04
C ASP A 66 -9.78 -13.87 8.24
N CYS A 67 -8.95 -14.90 8.26
CA CYS A 67 -7.50 -14.79 8.32
C CYS A 67 -6.87 -15.15 6.97
N HIS A 68 -5.65 -14.67 6.77
CA HIS A 68 -4.87 -14.99 5.57
C HIS A 68 -3.54 -15.60 5.98
N LEU A 69 -3.11 -16.61 5.22
CA LEU A 69 -1.74 -17.08 5.29
C LEU A 69 -0.89 -16.17 4.42
N GLU A 70 0.23 -15.69 4.96
CA GLU A 70 1.15 -14.81 4.23
C GLU A 70 1.61 -15.44 2.91
N SER A 71 1.85 -16.76 2.91
CA SER A 71 2.23 -17.54 1.72
C SER A 71 1.18 -17.60 0.62
N GLN A 72 -0.05 -17.17 0.90
CA GLN A 72 -1.16 -17.17 -0.06
C GLN A 72 -1.50 -15.77 -0.56
N ILE A 73 -0.83 -14.73 -0.07
CA ILE A 73 -0.95 -13.39 -0.62
C ILE A 73 -0.27 -13.39 -1.99
N PRO A 74 -0.98 -13.04 -3.08
CA PRO A 74 -0.39 -13.09 -4.42
C PRO A 74 0.78 -12.10 -4.52
N SER A 75 1.90 -12.57 -5.08
CA SER A 75 3.09 -11.73 -5.28
C SER A 75 2.90 -10.71 -6.40
N LEU A 76 2.11 -11.03 -7.43
CA LEU A 76 1.79 -10.18 -8.57
C LEU A 76 0.31 -10.33 -8.94
N PHE A 77 -0.38 -9.21 -9.12
CA PHE A 77 -1.80 -9.20 -9.46
C PHE A 77 -2.18 -7.99 -10.32
N LYS A 78 -3.35 -8.05 -10.95
CA LYS A 78 -3.90 -6.95 -11.76
C LYS A 78 -4.72 -6.00 -10.90
N ILE A 79 -4.76 -4.75 -11.34
CA ILE A 79 -5.60 -3.71 -10.74
C ILE A 79 -6.52 -3.15 -11.81
N SER A 80 -7.79 -2.97 -11.46
CA SER A 80 -8.81 -2.47 -12.37
C SER A 80 -9.55 -1.27 -11.81
N ILE A 81 -10.05 -0.44 -12.70
CA ILE A 81 -10.85 0.73 -12.37
C ILE A 81 -12.15 0.31 -11.67
N ASP A 82 -12.42 0.89 -10.50
CA ASP A 82 -13.62 0.57 -9.71
C ASP A 82 -14.89 1.22 -10.31
N LYS A 83 -14.75 2.45 -10.81
CA LYS A 83 -15.86 3.24 -11.37
C LYS A 83 -15.42 3.96 -12.63
N GLN A 84 -16.34 4.06 -13.59
CA GLN A 84 -16.08 4.80 -14.82
C GLN A 84 -15.64 6.23 -14.51
N VAL A 85 -14.59 6.70 -15.18
CA VAL A 85 -14.01 8.03 -15.01
C VAL A 85 -13.56 8.58 -16.35
N THR A 86 -13.72 9.88 -16.56
CA THR A 86 -13.19 10.58 -17.73
C THR A 86 -12.08 11.51 -17.29
N ILE A 87 -10.89 11.33 -17.86
CA ILE A 87 -9.70 12.12 -17.56
C ILE A 87 -9.60 13.23 -18.61
N PRO A 88 -9.50 14.52 -18.21
CA PRO A 88 -9.35 15.63 -19.14
C PRO A 88 -8.10 15.49 -20.04
N PRO A 89 -8.07 16.15 -21.21
CA PRO A 89 -6.86 16.24 -22.04
C PRO A 89 -5.65 16.75 -21.25
N ASN A 90 -4.45 16.25 -21.58
CA ASN A 90 -3.17 16.75 -21.06
C ASN A 90 -3.15 16.98 -19.54
N SER A 91 -3.80 16.09 -18.79
CA SER A 91 -4.02 16.29 -17.36
C SER A 91 -3.60 15.07 -16.56
N GLU A 92 -3.26 15.34 -15.31
CA GLU A 92 -2.98 14.33 -14.32
C GLU A 92 -4.11 14.29 -13.29
N THR A 93 -4.52 13.10 -12.89
CA THR A 93 -5.67 12.89 -11.98
C THR A 93 -5.44 11.67 -11.11
N ILE A 94 -5.94 11.71 -9.88
CA ILE A 94 -6.01 10.53 -9.03
C ILE A 94 -7.38 9.88 -9.22
N ILE A 95 -7.39 8.60 -9.57
CA ILE A 95 -8.60 7.81 -9.78
C ILE A 95 -8.62 6.62 -8.82
N HIS A 96 -9.81 6.03 -8.66
CA HIS A 96 -10.00 4.89 -7.76
C HIS A 96 -9.96 3.56 -8.53
N ALA A 97 -9.21 2.63 -7.98
CA ALA A 97 -9.10 1.27 -8.48
C ALA A 97 -9.20 0.26 -7.35
N LEU A 98 -9.25 -1.01 -7.73
CA LEU A 98 -9.25 -2.15 -6.83
C LEU A 98 -8.31 -3.25 -7.36
N PRO A 99 -7.64 -3.99 -6.47
CA PRO A 99 -6.99 -5.23 -6.86
C PRO A 99 -8.04 -6.22 -7.38
N ASN A 100 -7.67 -7.00 -8.40
CA ASN A 100 -8.54 -8.08 -8.91
C ASN A 100 -8.52 -9.32 -8.00
N GLU A 101 -7.58 -9.36 -7.06
CA GLU A 101 -7.43 -10.41 -6.05
C GLU A 101 -7.93 -9.92 -4.69
N LYS A 102 -8.33 -10.85 -3.83
CA LYS A 102 -8.60 -10.52 -2.42
C LYS A 102 -7.28 -10.31 -1.69
N LEU A 103 -7.06 -9.09 -1.22
CA LEU A 103 -5.88 -8.73 -0.44
C LEU A 103 -6.27 -8.43 1.02
N PRO A 104 -5.45 -8.83 2.00
CA PRO A 104 -5.60 -8.40 3.37
C PRO A 104 -5.58 -6.86 3.50
N TYR A 105 -6.32 -6.34 4.48
CA TYR A 105 -6.17 -4.94 4.88
C TYR A 105 -4.72 -4.67 5.32
N GLY A 106 -4.16 -3.54 4.90
CA GLY A 106 -2.79 -3.16 5.24
C GLY A 106 -1.72 -3.75 4.32
N THR A 107 -2.08 -4.55 3.31
CA THR A 107 -1.11 -5.02 2.31
C THR A 107 -0.48 -3.84 1.58
N THR A 108 0.85 -3.73 1.68
CA THR A 108 1.63 -2.73 0.94
C THR A 108 2.06 -3.32 -0.40
N MET A 109 1.97 -2.52 -1.46
CA MET A 109 2.24 -2.94 -2.82
C MET A 109 2.93 -1.84 -3.64
N ILE A 110 3.71 -2.25 -4.64
CA ILE A 110 4.25 -1.39 -5.69
C ILE A 110 3.39 -1.53 -6.93
N LEU A 111 2.96 -0.39 -7.47
CA LEU A 111 2.30 -0.25 -8.76
C LEU A 111 3.38 -0.05 -9.81
N ASP A 112 3.60 -1.01 -10.71
CA ASP A 112 4.80 -0.99 -11.56
C ASP A 112 4.52 -0.90 -13.07
N ASN A 113 3.32 -1.28 -13.54
CA ASN A 113 3.05 -1.35 -14.98
C ASN A 113 1.75 -0.67 -15.39
N THR A 114 1.82 0.19 -16.41
CA THR A 114 0.62 0.62 -17.16
C THR A 114 0.19 -0.49 -18.13
N SER A 115 -1.08 -0.87 -18.07
CA SER A 115 -1.65 -1.88 -18.98
C SER A 115 -1.63 -1.43 -20.44
N GLN A 116 -1.66 -2.38 -21.37
CA GLN A 116 -1.77 -2.06 -22.79
C GLN A 116 -3.07 -1.32 -23.11
N SER A 117 -4.16 -1.60 -22.40
CA SER A 117 -5.45 -0.92 -22.57
C SER A 117 -5.36 0.58 -22.26
N PHE A 118 -4.55 0.97 -21.27
CA PHE A 118 -4.29 2.37 -20.92
C PHE A 118 -3.35 3.01 -21.92
N LYS A 119 -2.25 2.33 -22.28
CA LYS A 119 -1.30 2.81 -23.30
C LYS A 119 -1.97 3.08 -24.65
N ASN A 120 -2.87 2.20 -25.09
CA ASN A 120 -3.63 2.36 -26.34
C ASN A 120 -4.58 3.58 -26.32
N LYS A 121 -4.98 4.04 -25.13
CA LYS A 121 -5.77 5.27 -24.95
C LYS A 121 -4.90 6.52 -24.73
N GLY A 122 -3.58 6.38 -24.76
CA GLY A 122 -2.65 7.47 -24.43
C GLY A 122 -2.70 7.87 -22.95
N VAL A 123 -3.11 6.95 -22.06
CA VAL A 123 -3.13 7.17 -20.61
C VAL A 123 -2.02 6.37 -19.96
N LEU A 124 -1.27 7.01 -19.06
CA LEU A 124 -0.20 6.40 -18.27
C LEU A 124 -0.60 6.29 -16.81
N VAL A 125 -0.12 5.26 -16.13
CA VAL A 125 -0.26 5.08 -14.68
C VAL A 125 1.11 5.30 -14.05
N ALA A 126 1.18 6.20 -13.08
CA ALA A 126 2.42 6.50 -12.37
C ALA A 126 2.80 5.33 -11.45
N LYS A 127 4.10 5.01 -11.42
CA LYS A 127 4.63 4.06 -10.45
C LYS A 127 4.50 4.63 -9.04
N SER A 128 4.01 3.83 -8.09
CA SER A 128 3.82 4.29 -6.72
C SER A 128 3.75 3.13 -5.73
N ILE A 129 4.10 3.42 -4.48
CA ILE A 129 3.90 2.51 -3.34
C ILE A 129 2.61 2.92 -2.64
N CYS A 130 1.76 1.96 -2.35
CA CYS A 130 0.50 2.21 -1.65
C CYS A 130 0.13 1.06 -0.72
N THR A 131 -0.65 1.37 0.30
CA THR A 131 -1.16 0.40 1.26
C THR A 131 -2.67 0.23 1.05
N PHE A 132 -3.11 -1.00 0.82
CA PHE A 132 -4.51 -1.32 0.58
C PHE A 132 -5.33 -1.13 1.86
N LYS A 133 -6.41 -0.35 1.77
CA LYS A 133 -7.29 -0.04 2.90
C LYS A 133 -8.69 -0.67 2.77
N GLY A 134 -8.81 -1.75 1.99
CA GLY A 134 -10.04 -2.54 1.87
C GLY A 134 -10.94 -2.17 0.70
N ASP A 135 -11.19 -0.87 0.46
CA ASP A 135 -12.17 -0.42 -0.54
C ASP A 135 -11.64 0.62 -1.53
N ASN A 136 -10.40 1.07 -1.35
CA ASN A 136 -9.86 2.16 -2.13
C ASN A 136 -8.36 1.99 -2.40
N LEU A 137 -8.00 1.90 -3.68
CA LEU A 137 -6.64 1.99 -4.16
C LEU A 137 -6.49 3.24 -5.06
N PRO A 138 -5.81 4.30 -4.59
CA PRO A 138 -5.61 5.50 -5.40
C PRO A 138 -4.57 5.23 -6.49
N LEU A 139 -4.94 5.48 -7.75
CA LEU A 139 -4.04 5.45 -8.90
C LEU A 139 -3.84 6.85 -9.44
N ARG A 140 -2.59 7.28 -9.54
CA ARG A 140 -2.22 8.51 -10.22
C ARG A 140 -2.04 8.22 -11.71
N VAL A 141 -2.83 8.90 -12.54
CA VAL A 141 -2.86 8.67 -13.99
C VAL A 141 -2.70 9.97 -14.76
N MET A 142 -2.08 9.88 -15.94
CA MET A 142 -1.85 11.01 -16.82
C MET A 142 -2.41 10.73 -18.21
N ASN A 143 -3.30 11.59 -18.69
CA ASN A 143 -3.77 11.58 -20.07
C ASN A 143 -2.80 12.41 -20.94
N MET A 144 -2.11 11.73 -21.85
CA MET A 144 -1.13 12.34 -22.77
C MET A 144 -1.75 12.81 -24.09
N THR A 145 -3.08 12.75 -24.22
CA THR A 145 -3.79 13.10 -25.44
C THR A 145 -4.47 14.45 -25.33
N ASP A 146 -4.71 15.07 -26.48
CA ASP A 146 -5.48 16.33 -26.60
C ASP A 146 -7.00 16.13 -26.50
N LEU A 147 -7.45 14.90 -26.23
CA LEU A 147 -8.85 14.52 -26.08
C LEU A 147 -9.13 13.94 -24.70
N PRO A 148 -10.35 14.14 -24.15
CA PRO A 148 -10.72 13.49 -22.90
C PRO A 148 -10.76 11.97 -23.08
N GLN A 149 -10.20 11.23 -22.11
CA GLN A 149 -10.15 9.77 -22.15
C GLN A 149 -11.08 9.15 -21.10
N THR A 150 -12.08 8.39 -21.57
CA THR A 150 -12.98 7.67 -20.68
C THR A 150 -12.45 6.27 -20.39
N LEU A 151 -12.25 5.97 -19.12
CA LEU A 151 -11.88 4.67 -18.58
C LEU A 151 -13.12 4.03 -17.97
N TYR A 152 -13.46 2.82 -18.40
CA TYR A 152 -14.64 2.12 -17.92
C TYR A 152 -14.31 1.28 -16.69
N LYS A 153 -15.33 1.04 -15.86
CA LYS A 153 -15.25 0.08 -14.76
C LYS A 153 -14.70 -1.27 -15.25
N ASN A 154 -13.90 -1.93 -14.41
CA ASN A 154 -13.22 -3.21 -14.68
C ASN A 154 -12.16 -3.15 -15.80
N THR A 155 -11.83 -1.96 -16.32
CA THR A 155 -10.67 -1.83 -17.22
C THR A 155 -9.40 -2.02 -16.40
N CYS A 156 -8.55 -2.98 -16.80
CA CYS A 156 -7.24 -3.20 -16.19
C CYS A 156 -6.37 -1.95 -16.37
N ALA A 157 -5.94 -1.34 -15.26
CA ALA A 157 -5.02 -0.21 -15.26
C ALA A 157 -3.56 -0.65 -15.29
N GLY A 158 -3.26 -1.80 -14.69
CA GLY A 158 -1.89 -2.22 -14.50
C GLY A 158 -1.72 -3.48 -13.67
N THR A 159 -0.49 -3.71 -13.24
CA THR A 159 -0.15 -4.74 -12.25
C THR A 159 0.49 -4.12 -11.02
N ALA A 160 0.32 -4.80 -9.90
CA ALA A 160 1.00 -4.51 -8.65
C ALA A 160 1.66 -5.74 -8.07
N GLU A 161 2.72 -5.50 -7.32
CA GLU A 161 3.46 -6.51 -6.59
C GLU A 161 3.39 -6.23 -5.09
N THR A 162 3.16 -7.26 -4.28
CA THR A 162 3.19 -7.11 -2.82
C THR A 162 4.61 -6.90 -2.33
N VAL A 163 4.73 -6.08 -1.29
CA VAL A 163 6.03 -5.77 -0.69
C VAL A 163 6.03 -6.22 0.77
N CYS A 164 6.99 -7.06 1.13
CA CYS A 164 7.31 -7.35 2.52
C CYS A 164 8.20 -6.23 3.08
N SER A 165 8.03 -5.88 4.36
CA SER A 165 8.72 -4.78 5.06
C SER A 165 10.24 -4.76 4.83
N GLU A 166 10.85 -5.94 4.74
CA GLU A 166 12.28 -6.13 4.48
C GLU A 166 12.75 -5.58 3.13
N ASN A 167 11.85 -5.49 2.14
CA ASN A 167 12.17 -5.08 0.76
C ASN A 167 12.05 -3.57 0.53
N ILE A 168 11.48 -2.80 1.47
CA ILE A 168 11.32 -1.33 1.34
C ILE A 168 12.57 -0.60 1.85
N LEU A 169 13.34 -1.24 2.73
CA LEU A 169 14.62 -0.71 3.23
C LEU A 169 15.73 -0.95 2.18
N GLY A 170 15.54 -0.41 0.98
CA GLY A 170 16.68 -0.06 0.14
C GLY A 170 17.57 0.88 0.96
N ASN A 171 18.85 0.55 1.06
CA ASN A 171 19.82 1.27 1.87
C ASN A 171 19.83 2.76 1.47
N ILE A 172 19.05 3.59 2.17
CA ILE A 172 18.94 5.04 1.96
C ILE A 172 20.24 5.79 2.26
N ASN A 173 21.26 5.07 2.75
CA ASN A 173 22.62 5.57 2.94
C ASN A 173 23.55 5.28 1.74
N ALA A 174 23.08 4.62 0.68
CA ALA A 174 23.80 4.63 -0.58
C ALA A 174 23.53 5.98 -1.24
N GLU A 175 24.53 6.87 -1.25
CA GLU A 175 24.54 7.98 -2.20
C GLU A 175 24.28 7.37 -3.58
N PRO A 176 23.21 7.76 -4.29
CA PRO A 176 23.03 7.28 -5.63
C PRO A 176 24.22 7.79 -6.45
N ASP A 177 24.98 6.89 -7.08
CA ASP A 177 25.92 7.23 -8.16
C ASP A 177 25.10 7.73 -9.36
N LEU A 178 24.55 8.92 -9.21
CA LEU A 178 23.69 9.58 -10.18
C LEU A 178 24.59 10.43 -11.06
N VAL A 179 25.45 9.76 -11.83
CA VAL A 179 26.15 10.39 -12.95
C VAL A 179 25.09 10.64 -14.03
N LEU A 180 24.51 11.84 -14.01
CA LEU A 180 23.52 12.24 -15.02
C LEU A 180 24.19 12.29 -16.41
N PRO A 181 23.62 11.61 -17.41
CA PRO A 181 23.97 11.81 -18.82
C PRO A 181 23.94 13.30 -19.20
N GLU A 182 24.90 13.77 -20.01
CA GLU A 182 25.04 15.18 -20.41
C GLU A 182 23.73 15.81 -20.89
N HIS A 183 22.94 15.07 -21.69
CA HIS A 183 21.68 15.57 -22.24
C HIS A 183 20.57 15.82 -21.20
N MET A 184 20.68 15.26 -19.99
CA MET A 184 19.75 15.50 -18.89
C MET A 184 20.20 16.61 -17.94
N GLN A 185 21.45 17.09 -18.03
CA GLN A 185 21.93 18.20 -17.19
C GLN A 185 21.17 19.51 -17.48
N VAL A 186 20.82 19.73 -18.75
CA VAL A 186 20.01 20.87 -19.22
C VAL A 186 18.65 20.94 -18.52
N VAL A 187 18.07 19.81 -18.12
CA VAL A 187 16.76 19.76 -17.45
C VAL A 187 16.85 20.35 -16.03
N ILE A 188 17.94 20.09 -15.30
CA ILE A 188 18.14 20.61 -13.94
C ILE A 188 18.39 22.11 -13.94
N GLU A 189 19.15 22.62 -14.91
CA GLU A 189 19.39 24.06 -15.05
C GLU A 189 18.08 24.83 -15.28
N ASN A 190 17.16 24.25 -16.06
CA ASN A 190 15.84 24.83 -16.29
C ASN A 190 14.89 24.71 -15.09
N VAL A 191 15.07 23.72 -14.21
CA VAL A 191 14.26 23.57 -12.97
C VAL A 191 14.71 24.52 -11.86
N LYS A 192 15.97 24.98 -11.84
CA LYS A 192 16.48 25.92 -10.82
C LYS A 192 15.94 27.35 -10.96
N VAL A 193 15.23 27.67 -12.03
CA VAL A 193 14.66 29.00 -12.23
C VAL A 193 13.19 29.03 -11.81
N THR A 194 12.96 29.64 -10.63
CA THR A 194 11.70 30.23 -10.11
C THR A 194 11.08 29.54 -8.88
N LEU A 195 11.75 29.65 -7.74
CA LEU A 195 11.08 29.83 -6.44
C LEU A 195 11.65 31.08 -5.77
N ARG A 196 11.13 32.25 -6.16
CA ARG A 196 11.38 33.49 -5.42
C ARG A 196 10.36 33.58 -4.28
N TRP A 197 10.84 33.40 -3.05
CA TRP A 197 10.09 33.66 -1.83
C TRP A 197 9.82 35.17 -1.71
N ILE A 198 8.55 35.58 -1.67
CA ILE A 198 8.15 36.93 -1.26
C ILE A 198 7.98 36.91 0.26
N ASN A 199 8.95 37.47 0.98
CA ASN A 199 8.83 37.74 2.41
C ASN A 199 7.81 38.88 2.62
N ALA A 200 6.62 38.56 3.12
CA ALA A 200 5.74 39.55 3.74
C ALA A 200 6.18 39.73 5.21
N LYS A 201 6.63 40.94 5.55
CA LYS A 201 6.95 41.37 6.91
C LYS A 201 5.65 41.56 7.73
N LEU A 202 5.67 41.08 8.97
CA LEU A 202 4.91 41.64 10.09
C LEU A 202 5.49 43.01 10.48
#